data_AF-A0A1V5TVH4-F1
#
_entry.id   AF-A0A1V5TVH4-F1
#
_cell.length_a   1.000
_cell.length_b   1.000
_cell.length_c   1.000
_cell.angle_alpha   90.00
_cell.angle_beta   90.00
_cell.angle_gamma   90.00
#
_symmetry.space_group_name_H-M   'P 1'
#
loop_
_entity.id
_entity.type
_entity.pdbx_description
1 polymer ?
#
loop_
_entity_poly.entity_id
_entity_poly.type
_entity_poly.pdbx_seq_one_letter_code
_entity_poly.pdbx_strand_id
1 'polypeptide(L)'
;MIICEAEKCSGCSLCYNVCPTRCIEMKYDVNGALSPVVDESVCIRCMVCRDSCIANNKISFSPPIKLFAGWSLIKDDRKSSSSGGAASVFSSKMIEKGGYVFGAGFSDHLQLKHYCAGTPEQLKGFKGSKYFQSYIGDAYTLAAKHLHDGKPVLFVGSPCQVWALRRFVGSEDENLVAVDFVCHGVPSQKYIDEYIEYLTPSLPSPPDSISFRVSQHYIFQLFKEGKTVFSNSYEDDIFLNGFFCGVYHRDSCYRCPFAQKNRASDITIGDFWGLGKNVAFQHDQADGVSLIMANTTKGLSYIESCADRLFLEQRSVEEAVQGNSQLSGPVPVSKARIAFKNNYKKKGFVRSAQCYLNRKKRANARSDRISAVKRFIKHCLSIGEKTFL
;
A
#
# COMPACT_ATOMS: atom_id res chain seq x y z
N MET A 1 -2.99 29.05 -10.11
CA MET A 1 -2.60 28.02 -11.09
C MET A 1 -3.06 26.66 -10.59
N ILE A 2 -3.65 25.85 -11.47
CA ILE A 2 -4.06 24.48 -11.16
C ILE A 2 -3.07 23.52 -11.83
N ILE A 3 -2.46 22.62 -11.06
CA ILE A 3 -1.50 21.62 -11.56
C ILE A 3 -2.23 20.47 -12.25
N CYS A 4 -3.27 19.93 -11.61
CA CYS A 4 -4.14 18.88 -12.15
C CYS A 4 -5.50 18.90 -11.42
N GLU A 5 -6.49 18.22 -11.97
CA GLU A 5 -7.77 18.01 -11.28
C GLU A 5 -7.56 17.26 -9.96
N ALA A 6 -8.21 17.73 -8.88
CA ALA A 6 -8.04 17.17 -7.54
C ALA A 6 -8.32 15.65 -7.47
N GLU A 7 -9.34 15.17 -8.20
CA GLU A 7 -9.69 13.74 -8.23
C GLU A 7 -8.66 12.86 -8.96
N LYS A 8 -7.82 13.46 -9.81
CA LYS A 8 -6.73 12.78 -10.53
C LYS A 8 -5.40 12.88 -9.78
N CYS A 9 -5.28 13.77 -8.79
CA CYS A 9 -4.06 13.95 -8.02
C CYS A 9 -3.76 12.72 -7.16
N SER A 10 -2.64 12.06 -7.43
CA SER A 10 -2.17 10.88 -6.68
C SER A 10 -1.53 11.22 -5.32
N GLY A 11 -1.25 12.49 -5.04
CA GLY A 11 -0.53 12.91 -3.83
C GLY A 11 0.93 12.46 -3.77
N CYS A 12 1.55 12.13 -4.92
CA CYS A 12 2.95 11.68 -4.98
C CYS A 12 4.01 12.75 -4.67
N SER A 13 3.63 14.02 -4.50
CA SER A 13 4.54 15.15 -4.25
C SER A 13 5.64 15.38 -5.30
N LEU A 14 5.47 14.87 -6.53
CA LEU A 14 6.41 15.18 -7.63
C LEU A 14 6.46 16.68 -7.91
N CYS A 15 5.28 17.32 -8.01
CA CYS A 15 5.16 18.76 -8.24
C CYS A 15 5.91 19.59 -7.18
N TYR A 16 5.84 19.19 -5.91
CA TYR A 16 6.58 19.80 -4.80
C TYR A 16 8.10 19.70 -5.03
N ASN A 17 8.61 18.53 -5.41
CA ASN A 17 10.05 18.31 -5.59
C ASN A 17 10.61 18.97 -6.86
N VAL A 18 9.86 19.04 -7.96
CA VAL A 18 10.34 19.65 -9.22
C VAL A 18 10.25 21.18 -9.23
N CYS A 19 9.57 21.79 -8.25
CA CYS A 19 9.36 23.24 -8.25
C CYS A 19 10.67 23.98 -7.94
N PRO A 20 11.23 24.77 -8.88
CA PRO A 20 12.52 25.41 -8.68
C PRO A 20 12.49 26.52 -7.63
N THR A 21 11.33 27.17 -7.46
CA THR A 21 11.14 28.25 -6.47
C THR A 21 10.54 27.79 -5.15
N ARG A 22 10.31 26.47 -4.99
CA ARG A 22 9.69 25.87 -3.79
C ARG A 22 8.38 26.54 -3.37
N CYS A 23 7.61 27.06 -4.33
CA CYS A 23 6.34 27.74 -4.08
C CYS A 23 5.15 26.78 -3.88
N ILE A 24 5.37 25.46 -3.76
CA ILE A 24 4.31 24.47 -3.63
C ILE A 24 4.38 23.87 -2.23
N GLU A 25 3.26 23.85 -1.53
CA GLU A 25 3.09 23.18 -0.24
C GLU A 25 2.05 22.06 -0.38
N MET A 26 2.22 20.95 0.36
CA MET A 26 1.25 19.86 0.37
C MET A 26 0.29 20.06 1.57
N LYS A 27 -0.99 20.36 1.31
CA LYS A 27 -2.02 20.62 2.34
C LYS A 27 -3.19 19.67 2.25
N TYR A 28 -3.81 19.36 3.39
CA TYR A 28 -5.05 18.60 3.40
C TYR A 28 -6.21 19.44 2.90
N ASP A 29 -6.98 18.89 1.97
CA ASP A 29 -8.23 19.51 1.49
C ASP A 29 -9.41 19.21 2.42
N VAL A 30 -10.60 19.71 2.04
CA VAL A 30 -11.86 19.49 2.77
C VAL A 30 -12.32 18.04 2.81
N ASN A 31 -11.76 17.17 1.95
CA ASN A 31 -11.99 15.73 1.96
C ASN A 31 -10.86 15.00 2.69
N GLY A 32 -9.91 15.71 3.32
CA GLY A 32 -8.77 15.14 4.02
C GLY A 32 -7.70 14.59 3.09
N ALA A 33 -7.75 14.81 1.78
CA ALA A 33 -6.72 14.39 0.85
C ALA A 33 -5.56 15.40 0.81
N LEU A 34 -4.32 14.92 0.88
CA LEU A 34 -3.14 15.77 0.77
C LEU A 34 -2.94 16.19 -0.70
N SER A 35 -2.96 17.49 -0.98
CA SER A 35 -2.94 18.05 -2.33
C SER A 35 -1.97 19.24 -2.43
N PRO A 36 -1.37 19.50 -3.59
CA PRO A 36 -0.47 20.63 -3.76
C PRO A 36 -1.24 21.95 -3.79
N VAL A 37 -0.72 22.95 -3.09
CA VAL A 37 -1.18 24.34 -3.08
C VAL A 37 -0.02 25.20 -3.54
N VAL A 38 -0.25 25.98 -4.60
CA VAL A 38 0.76 26.87 -5.20
C VAL A 38 0.62 28.26 -4.58
N ASP A 39 1.73 28.81 -4.09
CA ASP A 39 1.85 30.24 -3.79
C ASP A 39 2.13 31.02 -5.08
N GLU A 40 1.09 31.70 -5.57
CA GLU A 40 1.15 32.50 -6.80
C GLU A 40 2.08 33.71 -6.70
N SER A 41 2.39 34.19 -5.49
CA SER A 41 3.28 35.34 -5.31
C SER A 41 4.76 34.99 -5.56
N VAL A 42 5.12 33.71 -5.39
CA VAL A 42 6.47 33.17 -5.61
C VAL A 42 6.56 32.38 -6.93
N CYS A 43 5.43 31.96 -7.49
CA CYS A 43 5.38 31.17 -8.71
C CYS A 43 5.85 31.96 -9.94
N ILE A 44 6.94 31.49 -10.56
CA ILE A 44 7.47 32.05 -11.82
C ILE A 44 6.77 31.50 -13.07
N ARG A 45 5.69 30.72 -12.91
CA ARG A 45 4.89 30.13 -14.01
C ARG A 45 5.70 29.33 -15.05
N CYS A 46 6.74 28.62 -14.61
CA CYS A 46 7.57 27.78 -15.47
C CYS A 46 6.88 26.49 -15.97
N MET A 47 5.68 26.17 -15.47
CA MET A 47 4.85 25.01 -15.85
C MET A 47 5.41 23.61 -15.52
N VAL A 48 6.66 23.50 -15.06
CA VAL A 48 7.32 22.21 -14.74
C VAL A 48 6.48 21.29 -13.85
N CYS A 49 5.83 21.83 -12.81
CA CYS A 49 4.99 21.05 -11.89
C CYS A 49 3.75 20.43 -12.57
N ARG A 50 3.18 21.10 -13.57
CA ARG A 50 2.06 20.60 -14.38
C ARG A 50 2.55 19.58 -15.39
N ASP A 51 3.64 19.88 -16.07
CA ASP A 51 4.18 19.06 -17.15
C ASP A 51 4.84 17.78 -16.65
N SER A 52 5.28 17.74 -15.39
CA SER A 52 5.76 16.51 -14.75
C SER A 52 4.66 15.64 -14.14
N CYS A 53 3.46 16.18 -13.93
CA CYS A 53 2.42 15.54 -13.13
C CYS A 53 1.92 14.23 -13.75
N ILE A 54 1.80 13.17 -12.94
CA ILE A 54 1.22 11.87 -13.34
C ILE A 54 -0.13 12.04 -14.03
N ALA A 55 -0.99 12.91 -13.49
CA ALA A 55 -2.35 13.11 -14.00
C ALA A 55 -2.42 13.73 -15.40
N ASN A 56 -1.33 14.35 -15.86
CA ASN A 56 -1.24 15.06 -17.14
C ASN A 56 -0.36 14.33 -18.16
N ASN A 57 0.21 13.17 -17.80
CA ASN A 57 1.16 12.45 -18.63
C ASN A 57 0.65 11.04 -18.96
N LYS A 58 1.01 10.57 -20.15
CA LYS A 58 0.86 9.15 -20.50
C LYS A 58 1.92 8.34 -19.75
N ILE A 59 1.50 7.23 -19.16
CA ILE A 59 2.39 6.32 -18.44
C ILE A 59 2.75 5.17 -19.37
N SER A 60 4.04 4.89 -19.49
CA SER A 60 4.56 3.71 -20.17
C SER A 60 4.57 2.52 -19.21
N PHE A 61 4.09 1.39 -19.69
CA PHE A 61 4.08 0.13 -18.94
C PHE A 61 4.69 -0.97 -19.81
N SER A 62 5.39 -1.90 -19.17
CA SER A 62 5.94 -3.09 -19.81
C SER A 62 5.34 -4.35 -19.18
N PRO A 63 5.12 -5.42 -19.95
CA PRO A 63 4.78 -6.70 -19.37
C PRO A 63 5.95 -7.20 -18.50
N PRO A 64 5.67 -7.88 -17.38
CA PRO A 64 6.72 -8.47 -16.58
C PRO A 64 7.46 -9.58 -17.34
N ILE A 65 8.78 -9.65 -17.12
CA ILE A 65 9.68 -10.62 -17.75
C ILE A 65 9.56 -11.98 -17.07
N LYS A 66 9.57 -11.99 -15.73
CA LYS A 66 9.42 -13.19 -14.89
C LYS A 66 8.62 -12.88 -13.64
N LEU A 67 7.94 -13.89 -13.10
CA LEU A 67 7.28 -13.83 -11.82
C LEU A 67 7.71 -15.03 -10.98
N PHE A 68 7.95 -14.79 -9.70
CA PHE A 68 8.33 -15.81 -8.73
C PHE A 68 7.38 -15.78 -7.54
N ALA A 69 7.08 -16.98 -7.01
CA ALA A 69 6.74 -17.16 -5.62
C ALA A 69 8.04 -17.23 -4.82
N GLY A 70 8.17 -16.43 -3.76
CA GLY A 70 9.43 -16.40 -3.02
C GLY A 70 9.33 -15.91 -1.59
N TRP A 71 10.32 -16.29 -0.80
CA TRP A 71 10.47 -15.84 0.59
C TRP A 71 11.94 -15.80 1.00
N SER A 72 12.22 -15.05 2.05
CA SER A 72 13.53 -14.94 2.68
C SER A 72 13.95 -16.28 3.28
N LEU A 73 15.15 -16.75 2.94
CA LEU A 73 15.77 -17.94 3.55
C LEU A 73 16.20 -17.67 5.00
N ILE A 74 16.23 -16.41 5.42
CA ILE A 74 16.49 -15.99 6.79
C ILE A 74 15.17 -16.08 7.58
N LYS A 75 15.04 -17.10 8.44
CA LYS A 75 13.78 -17.43 9.14
C LYS A 75 13.17 -16.27 9.90
N ASP A 76 13.97 -15.54 10.68
CA ASP A 76 13.48 -14.41 11.48
C ASP A 76 13.05 -13.23 10.60
N ASP A 77 13.67 -13.08 9.44
CA ASP A 77 13.30 -12.07 8.46
C ASP A 77 11.95 -12.38 7.80
N ARG A 78 11.71 -13.65 7.41
CA ARG A 78 10.42 -14.11 6.90
C ARG A 78 9.32 -13.91 7.95
N LYS A 79 9.53 -14.37 9.18
CA LYS A 79 8.54 -14.30 10.27
C LYS A 79 8.18 -12.86 10.68
N SER A 80 9.15 -11.95 10.67
CA SER A 80 8.91 -10.54 11.00
C SER A 80 8.36 -9.72 9.83
N SER A 81 8.20 -10.32 8.65
CA SER A 81 7.68 -9.66 7.46
C SER A 81 6.18 -9.88 7.30
N SER A 82 5.51 -8.98 6.56
CA SER A 82 4.07 -9.08 6.30
C SER A 82 3.68 -10.13 5.25
N SER A 83 4.69 -10.77 4.64
CA SER A 83 4.59 -11.72 3.55
C SER A 83 5.87 -12.56 3.55
N GLY A 84 6.36 -13.04 2.41
CA GLY A 84 7.63 -13.78 2.34
C GLY A 84 8.91 -12.97 2.63
N GLY A 85 8.88 -11.64 2.80
CA GLY A 85 10.05 -10.84 3.18
C GLY A 85 10.94 -10.31 2.04
N ALA A 86 10.46 -10.31 0.79
CA ALA A 86 11.24 -9.87 -0.37
C ALA A 86 11.83 -8.44 -0.23
N ALA A 87 11.02 -7.46 0.21
CA ALA A 87 11.50 -6.08 0.42
C ALA A 87 12.65 -5.99 1.43
N SER A 88 12.62 -6.83 2.47
CA SER A 88 13.66 -6.84 3.51
C SER A 88 14.99 -7.34 2.96
N VAL A 89 14.95 -8.43 2.19
CA VAL A 89 16.13 -8.96 1.51
C VAL A 89 16.70 -7.96 0.50
N PHE A 90 15.85 -7.37 -0.33
CA PHE A 90 16.27 -6.35 -1.30
C PHE A 90 16.91 -5.14 -0.61
N SER A 91 16.33 -4.68 0.50
CA SER A 91 16.86 -3.54 1.25
C SER A 91 18.20 -3.86 1.89
N SER A 92 18.33 -5.03 2.50
CA SER A 92 19.58 -5.49 3.12
C SER A 92 20.71 -5.61 2.09
N LYS A 93 20.41 -6.17 0.91
CA LYS A 93 21.37 -6.27 -0.20
C LYS A 93 21.84 -4.90 -0.69
N MET A 94 20.96 -3.88 -0.71
CA MET A 94 21.33 -2.52 -1.11
C MET A 94 22.30 -1.88 -0.11
N ILE A 95 22.04 -2.03 1.20
CA ILE A 95 22.92 -1.53 2.25
C ILE A 95 24.30 -2.21 2.19
N GLU A 96 24.35 -3.51 1.95
CA GLU A 96 25.62 -4.25 1.79
C GLU A 96 26.47 -3.78 0.60
N LYS A 97 25.82 -3.28 -0.45
CA LYS A 97 26.49 -2.64 -1.59
C LYS A 97 26.98 -1.21 -1.28
N GLY A 98 26.84 -0.74 -0.03
CA GLY A 98 27.15 0.63 0.37
C GLY A 98 26.16 1.66 -0.18
N GLY A 99 24.96 1.22 -0.56
CA GLY A 99 23.89 2.06 -1.09
C GLY A 99 22.91 2.56 -0.04
N TYR A 100 21.85 3.20 -0.51
CA TYR A 100 20.79 3.77 0.33
C TYR A 100 19.43 3.18 -0.02
N VAL A 101 18.58 3.02 0.99
CA VAL A 101 17.21 2.52 0.83
C VAL A 101 16.22 3.61 1.22
N PHE A 102 15.28 3.89 0.33
CA PHE A 102 14.14 4.75 0.61
C PHE A 102 12.89 3.91 0.83
N GLY A 103 12.28 4.06 2.00
CA GLY A 103 11.10 3.27 2.38
C GLY A 103 10.19 4.02 3.36
N ALA A 104 8.98 3.51 3.53
CA ALA A 104 7.98 4.12 4.41
C ALA A 104 8.19 3.67 5.87
N GLY A 105 8.39 4.63 6.77
CA GLY A 105 8.53 4.43 8.22
C GLY A 105 7.70 5.44 9.01
N PHE A 106 7.54 5.18 10.31
CA PHE A 106 6.84 6.07 11.23
C PHE A 106 7.81 7.04 11.92
N SER A 107 7.40 8.30 12.05
CA SER A 107 7.98 9.23 13.03
C SER A 107 7.48 8.93 14.44
N ASP A 108 8.08 9.57 15.45
CA ASP A 108 7.64 9.54 16.85
C ASP A 108 6.16 9.94 17.07
N HIS A 109 5.55 10.68 16.14
CA HIS A 109 4.15 11.09 16.17
C HIS A 109 3.22 10.27 15.24
N LEU A 110 3.58 9.02 14.93
CA LEU A 110 2.80 8.12 14.07
C LEU A 110 2.53 8.66 12.64
N GLN A 111 3.28 9.68 12.22
CA GLN A 111 3.25 10.18 10.85
C GLN A 111 4.07 9.26 9.96
N LEU A 112 3.45 8.76 8.90
CA LEU A 112 4.09 7.88 7.94
C LEU A 112 4.79 8.71 6.86
N LYS A 113 6.11 8.55 6.73
CA LYS A 113 6.92 9.28 5.77
C LYS A 113 7.89 8.36 5.04
N HIS A 114 8.35 8.76 3.88
CA HIS A 114 9.49 8.13 3.22
C HIS A 114 10.79 8.65 3.85
N TYR A 115 11.60 7.74 4.37
CA TYR A 115 12.92 8.04 4.93
C TYR A 115 14.03 7.39 4.12
N CYS A 116 15.26 7.87 4.28
CA CYS A 116 16.47 7.26 3.76
C CYS A 116 17.15 6.44 4.87
N ALA A 117 17.54 5.21 4.56
CA ALA A 117 18.35 4.34 5.41
C ALA A 117 19.68 4.05 4.72
N GLY A 118 20.78 4.21 5.46
CA GLY A 118 22.14 3.84 5.06
C GLY A 118 22.74 2.75 5.95
N THR A 119 22.00 2.25 6.95
CA THR A 119 22.44 1.16 7.84
C THR A 119 21.35 0.10 8.05
N PRO A 120 21.73 -1.13 8.43
CA PRO A 120 20.76 -2.21 8.72
C PRO A 120 19.76 -1.86 9.83
N GLU A 121 20.18 -1.11 10.85
CA GLU A 121 19.34 -0.72 11.98
C GLU A 121 18.18 0.18 11.53
N GLN A 122 18.46 1.11 10.61
CA GLN A 122 17.47 2.03 10.06
C GLN A 122 16.41 1.31 9.22
N LEU A 123 16.74 0.15 8.62
CA LEU A 123 15.77 -0.64 7.82
C LEU A 123 14.62 -1.21 8.66
N LYS A 124 14.81 -1.39 9.98
CA LYS A 124 13.79 -1.99 10.86
C LYS A 124 12.48 -1.21 10.80
N GLY A 125 12.53 0.12 10.67
CA GLY A 125 11.35 0.98 10.56
C GLY A 125 10.55 0.80 9.27
N PHE A 126 11.13 0.21 8.22
CA PHE A 126 10.46 0.00 6.93
C PHE A 126 9.62 -1.27 6.89
N LYS A 127 9.89 -2.23 7.79
CA LYS A 127 9.13 -3.49 7.86
C LYS A 127 7.65 -3.23 8.21
N GLY A 128 6.81 -4.18 7.81
CA GLY A 128 5.37 -4.14 8.05
C GLY A 128 4.57 -3.39 6.98
N SER A 129 3.39 -3.90 6.65
CA SER A 129 2.41 -3.23 5.81
C SER A 129 1.86 -1.97 6.48
N LYS A 130 1.73 -0.89 5.70
CA LYS A 130 1.13 0.37 6.10
C LYS A 130 0.00 0.72 5.14
N TYR A 131 -1.22 0.81 5.63
CA TYR A 131 -2.44 0.87 4.80
C TYR A 131 -2.96 2.28 4.56
N PHE A 132 -2.06 3.24 4.36
CA PHE A 132 -2.35 4.62 3.99
C PHE A 132 -1.12 5.28 3.37
N GLN A 133 -1.32 6.45 2.78
CA GLN A 133 -0.30 7.12 1.98
C GLN A 133 0.84 7.64 2.85
N SER A 134 2.08 7.26 2.53
CA SER A 134 3.26 7.89 3.13
C SER A 134 3.53 9.27 2.52
N TYR A 135 3.96 10.21 3.36
CA TYR A 135 4.40 11.53 2.93
C TYR A 135 5.80 11.47 2.34
N ILE A 136 5.96 11.95 1.10
CA ILE A 136 7.24 11.93 0.39
C ILE A 136 8.20 13.03 0.86
N GLY A 137 7.70 14.25 1.11
CA GLY A 137 8.55 15.40 1.40
C GLY A 137 9.69 15.57 0.37
N ASP A 138 10.92 15.68 0.86
CA ASP A 138 12.13 15.82 0.05
C ASP A 138 12.82 14.48 -0.28
N ALA A 139 12.17 13.33 -0.06
CA ALA A 139 12.78 12.02 -0.32
C ALA A 139 13.25 11.84 -1.77
N TYR A 140 12.55 12.40 -2.76
CA TYR A 140 13.00 12.37 -4.15
C TYR A 140 14.25 13.22 -4.37
N THR A 141 14.30 14.42 -3.80
CA THR A 141 15.48 15.29 -3.84
C THR A 141 16.70 14.60 -3.21
N LEU A 142 16.52 13.95 -2.06
CA LEU A 142 17.60 13.23 -1.39
C LEU A 142 18.05 11.99 -2.17
N ALA A 143 17.12 11.25 -2.78
CA ALA A 143 17.46 10.13 -3.66
C ALA A 143 18.28 10.59 -4.87
N ALA A 144 17.85 11.68 -5.53
CA ALA A 144 18.58 12.27 -6.65
C ALA A 144 20.00 12.68 -6.27
N LYS A 145 20.20 13.25 -5.07
CA LYS A 145 21.51 13.58 -4.54
C LYS A 145 22.41 12.35 -4.44
N HIS A 146 21.94 11.27 -3.82
CA HIS A 146 22.74 10.05 -3.69
C HIS A 146 23.08 9.43 -5.05
N LEU A 147 22.14 9.42 -5.99
CA LEU A 147 22.36 8.94 -7.35
C LEU A 147 23.43 9.78 -8.08
N HIS A 148 23.33 11.11 -7.98
CA HIS A 148 24.32 12.04 -8.53
C HIS A 148 25.72 11.83 -7.93
N ASP A 149 25.80 11.50 -6.63
CA ASP A 149 27.05 11.17 -5.94
C ASP A 149 27.56 9.75 -6.29
N GLY A 150 26.96 9.08 -7.28
CA GLY A 150 27.33 7.75 -7.75
C GLY A 150 26.98 6.63 -6.77
N LYS A 151 26.07 6.87 -5.83
CA LYS A 151 25.67 5.88 -4.81
C LYS A 151 24.48 5.04 -5.30
N PRO A 152 24.51 3.71 -5.14
CA PRO A 152 23.36 2.86 -5.39
C PRO A 152 22.17 3.25 -4.51
N VAL A 153 20.96 3.25 -5.08
CA VAL A 153 19.70 3.57 -4.39
C VAL A 153 18.64 2.52 -4.68
N LEU A 154 18.03 1.98 -3.63
CA LEU A 154 16.78 1.22 -3.71
C LEU A 154 15.64 2.12 -3.26
N PHE A 155 14.62 2.30 -4.08
CA PHE A 155 13.42 3.02 -3.65
C PHE A 155 12.21 2.10 -3.63
N VAL A 156 11.60 1.94 -2.47
CA VAL A 156 10.39 1.14 -2.25
C VAL A 156 9.20 2.06 -1.99
N GLY A 157 8.17 2.03 -2.83
CA GLY A 157 7.00 2.88 -2.65
C GLY A 157 5.76 2.36 -3.38
N SER A 158 4.64 3.08 -3.25
CA SER A 158 3.47 2.79 -4.07
C SER A 158 3.78 3.04 -5.56
N PRO A 159 3.08 2.40 -6.51
CA PRO A 159 3.40 2.54 -7.94
C PRO A 159 3.41 3.99 -8.44
N CYS A 160 2.51 4.83 -7.93
CA CYS A 160 2.49 6.25 -8.27
C CYS A 160 3.68 7.03 -7.67
N GLN A 161 4.16 6.65 -6.49
CA GLN A 161 5.36 7.26 -5.90
C GLN A 161 6.64 6.81 -6.62
N VAL A 162 6.71 5.55 -7.05
CA VAL A 162 7.85 5.00 -7.78
C VAL A 162 7.95 5.61 -9.18
N TRP A 163 6.81 5.74 -9.89
CA TRP A 163 6.78 6.46 -11.17
C TRP A 163 7.23 7.91 -10.99
N ALA A 164 6.77 8.59 -9.94
CA ALA A 164 7.13 9.98 -9.67
C ALA A 164 8.64 10.13 -9.42
N LEU A 165 9.25 9.24 -8.63
CA LEU A 165 10.71 9.23 -8.46
C LEU A 165 11.42 9.05 -9.80
N ARG A 166 11.07 8.02 -10.58
CA ARG A 166 11.73 7.76 -11.87
C ARG A 166 11.59 8.94 -12.82
N ARG A 167 10.45 9.64 -12.79
CA ARG A 167 10.26 10.88 -13.56
C ARG A 167 11.12 12.03 -13.06
N PHE A 168 11.40 12.08 -11.75
CA PHE A 168 12.23 13.11 -11.12
C PHE A 168 13.73 12.91 -11.39
N VAL A 169 14.24 11.68 -11.27
CA VAL A 169 15.68 11.39 -11.38
C VAL A 169 16.13 10.89 -12.76
N GLY A 170 15.19 10.44 -13.59
CA GLY A 170 15.47 9.77 -14.87
C GLY A 170 15.19 8.26 -14.78
N SER A 171 14.50 7.70 -15.79
CA SER A 171 14.05 6.29 -15.74
C SER A 171 15.17 5.27 -15.94
N GLU A 172 16.27 5.68 -16.56
CA GLU A 172 17.39 4.83 -16.99
C GLU A 172 18.61 4.91 -16.06
N ASP A 173 18.49 5.53 -14.89
CA ASP A 173 19.59 5.57 -13.93
C ASP A 173 19.99 4.14 -13.50
N GLU A 174 21.23 3.75 -13.78
CA GLU A 174 21.77 2.41 -13.49
C GLU A 174 21.94 2.15 -11.99
N ASN A 175 22.14 3.20 -11.20
CA ASN A 175 22.30 3.11 -9.74
C ASN A 175 20.96 3.04 -9.02
N LEU A 176 19.83 3.33 -9.69
CA LEU A 176 18.50 3.20 -9.11
C LEU A 176 17.91 1.80 -9.34
N VAL A 177 17.42 1.18 -8.28
CA VAL A 177 16.49 0.04 -8.33
C VAL A 177 15.14 0.49 -7.80
N ALA A 178 14.14 0.55 -8.68
CA ALA A 178 12.81 1.06 -8.35
C ALA A 178 11.85 -0.11 -8.06
N VAL A 179 11.41 -0.24 -6.81
CA VAL A 179 10.52 -1.32 -6.35
C VAL A 179 9.17 -0.74 -5.97
N ASP A 180 8.12 -1.23 -6.62
CA ASP A 180 6.75 -0.95 -6.19
C ASP A 180 6.06 -2.21 -5.64
N PHE A 181 4.81 -2.06 -5.22
CA PHE A 181 4.01 -3.17 -4.73
C PHE A 181 2.60 -3.20 -5.33
N VAL A 182 1.98 -4.38 -5.30
CA VAL A 182 0.56 -4.54 -5.63
C VAL A 182 -0.26 -3.73 -4.63
N CYS A 183 -0.84 -2.62 -5.10
CA CYS A 183 -1.43 -1.61 -4.23
C CYS A 183 -2.96 -1.61 -4.34
N HIS A 184 -3.64 -1.78 -3.20
CA HIS A 184 -5.10 -1.73 -3.10
C HIS A 184 -5.69 -0.31 -3.24
N GLY A 185 -4.90 0.70 -2.92
CA GLY A 185 -5.31 2.09 -2.76
C GLY A 185 -4.75 2.65 -1.46
N VAL A 186 -4.77 3.98 -1.33
CA VAL A 186 -4.19 4.65 -0.16
C VAL A 186 -5.19 5.65 0.44
N PRO A 187 -5.67 5.39 1.67
CA PRO A 187 -6.28 6.39 2.52
C PRO A 187 -5.33 7.54 2.89
N SER A 188 -5.89 8.62 3.43
CA SER A 188 -5.12 9.74 3.97
C SER A 188 -4.61 9.44 5.38
N GLN A 189 -3.42 9.96 5.71
CA GLN A 189 -2.90 10.04 7.08
C GLN A 189 -3.91 10.73 8.02
N LYS A 190 -4.59 11.77 7.55
CA LYS A 190 -5.59 12.48 8.37
C LYS A 190 -6.69 11.56 8.92
N TYR A 191 -7.08 10.54 8.17
CA TYR A 191 -8.11 9.60 8.62
C TYR A 191 -7.62 8.70 9.75
N ILE A 192 -6.36 8.25 9.70
CA ILE A 192 -5.81 7.43 10.78
C ILE A 192 -5.54 8.30 12.02
N ASP A 193 -5.11 9.54 11.85
CA ASP A 193 -4.91 10.50 12.94
C ASP A 193 -6.24 10.75 13.69
N GLU A 194 -7.32 11.07 12.97
CA GLU A 194 -8.66 11.23 13.56
C GLU A 194 -9.17 9.94 14.25
N TYR A 195 -8.75 8.76 13.75
CA TYR A 195 -9.11 7.50 14.39
C TYR A 195 -8.37 7.27 15.70
N ILE A 196 -7.05 7.47 15.70
CA ILE A 196 -6.22 7.35 16.90
C ILE A 196 -6.67 8.37 17.95
N GLU A 197 -6.94 9.62 17.54
CA GLU A 197 -7.48 10.66 18.42
C GLU A 197 -8.81 10.24 19.07
N TYR A 198 -9.72 9.64 18.29
CA TYR A 198 -10.98 9.11 18.82
C TYR A 198 -10.79 7.97 19.82
N LEU A 199 -9.81 7.08 19.59
CA LEU A 199 -9.54 5.96 20.49
C LEU A 199 -8.86 6.40 21.78
N THR A 200 -7.96 7.39 21.70
CA THR A 200 -7.03 7.79 22.77
C THR A 200 -7.68 7.99 24.14
N PRO A 201 -8.85 8.65 24.28
CA PRO A 201 -9.50 8.83 25.58
C PRO A 201 -9.90 7.52 26.29
N SER A 202 -10.04 6.41 25.55
CA SER A 202 -10.38 5.09 26.08
C SER A 202 -9.17 4.16 26.23
N LEU A 203 -7.97 4.62 25.84
CA LEU A 203 -6.75 3.83 25.95
C LEU A 203 -6.11 4.00 27.33
N PRO A 204 -5.40 2.99 27.83
CA PRO A 204 -4.63 3.12 29.08
C PRO A 204 -3.51 4.15 28.98
N SER A 205 -2.99 4.40 27.77
CA SER A 205 -1.94 5.40 27.51
C SER A 205 -1.94 5.84 26.05
N PRO A 206 -1.43 7.05 25.73
CA PRO A 206 -1.26 7.50 24.35
C PRO A 206 -0.26 6.61 23.60
N PRO A 207 -0.59 6.14 22.39
CA PRO A 207 0.28 5.21 21.65
C PRO A 207 1.47 5.92 20.98
N ASP A 208 2.58 5.19 20.85
CA ASP A 208 3.80 5.61 20.14
C ASP A 208 4.12 4.73 18.92
N SER A 209 3.40 3.60 18.76
CA SER A 209 3.56 2.71 17.62
C SER A 209 2.22 2.12 17.15
N ILE A 210 2.18 1.73 15.88
CA ILE A 210 1.01 1.17 15.20
C ILE A 210 1.41 -0.03 14.34
N SER A 211 0.58 -1.08 14.36
CA SER A 211 0.67 -2.21 13.44
C SER A 211 -0.68 -2.50 12.82
N PHE A 212 -0.65 -3.02 11.59
CA PHE A 212 -1.83 -3.45 10.86
C PHE A 212 -1.88 -4.96 10.63
N ARG A 213 -0.86 -5.68 11.10
CA ARG A 213 -0.75 -7.12 11.00
C ARG A 213 -0.05 -7.73 12.21
N VAL A 214 -0.47 -8.92 12.57
CA VAL A 214 0.25 -9.82 13.48
C VAL A 214 0.45 -11.13 12.73
N SER A 215 1.69 -11.43 12.37
CA SER A 215 1.98 -12.48 11.38
C SER A 215 1.17 -12.23 10.09
N GLN A 216 0.42 -13.23 9.61
CA GLN A 216 -0.42 -13.14 8.41
C GLN A 216 -1.83 -12.59 8.69
N HIS A 217 -2.19 -12.32 9.95
CA HIS A 217 -3.52 -11.87 10.32
C HIS A 217 -3.64 -10.34 10.29
N TYR A 218 -4.74 -9.84 9.75
CA TYR A 218 -5.07 -8.41 9.73
C TYR A 218 -5.65 -7.99 11.07
N ILE A 219 -4.81 -7.37 11.90
CA ILE A 219 -5.17 -6.89 13.23
C ILE A 219 -4.64 -5.47 13.36
N PHE A 220 -5.51 -4.54 13.70
CA PHE A 220 -5.14 -3.16 13.98
C PHE A 220 -4.71 -3.07 15.43
N GLN A 221 -3.46 -2.71 15.67
CA GLN A 221 -2.89 -2.60 17.00
C GLN A 221 -2.20 -1.27 17.21
N LEU A 222 -2.39 -0.72 18.41
CA LEU A 222 -1.64 0.43 18.90
C LEU A 222 -0.82 -0.02 20.10
N PHE A 223 0.38 0.52 20.23
CA PHE A 223 1.32 0.16 21.28
C PHE A 223 1.82 1.41 22.00
N LYS A 224 2.23 1.19 23.26
CA LYS A 224 3.02 2.13 24.06
C LYS A 224 4.21 1.37 24.63
N GLU A 225 5.43 1.79 24.32
CA GLU A 225 6.67 1.17 24.81
C GLU A 225 6.68 -0.36 24.58
N GLY A 226 6.21 -0.78 23.40
CA GLY A 226 6.13 -2.18 22.99
C GLY A 226 4.96 -2.99 23.60
N LYS A 227 4.16 -2.40 24.50
CA LYS A 227 2.96 -3.04 25.06
C LYS A 227 1.72 -2.67 24.25
N THR A 228 0.89 -3.65 23.91
CA THR A 228 -0.38 -3.42 23.21
C THR A 228 -1.35 -2.65 24.12
N VAL A 229 -1.83 -1.50 23.63
CA VAL A 229 -2.84 -0.67 24.32
C VAL A 229 -4.20 -0.71 23.62
N PHE A 230 -4.22 -1.15 22.35
CA PHE A 230 -5.43 -1.38 21.56
C PHE A 230 -5.21 -2.54 20.60
N SER A 231 -6.24 -3.36 20.37
CA SER A 231 -6.18 -4.45 19.41
C SER A 231 -7.57 -4.84 18.93
N ASN A 232 -7.83 -4.68 17.63
CA ASN A 232 -9.06 -5.16 16.98
C ASN A 232 -8.73 -5.98 15.74
N SER A 233 -9.49 -7.05 15.50
CA SER A 233 -9.41 -7.76 14.22
C SER A 233 -10.00 -6.92 13.09
N TYR A 234 -9.61 -7.26 11.85
CA TYR A 234 -10.14 -6.64 10.64
C TYR A 234 -11.67 -6.56 10.56
N GLU A 235 -12.39 -7.57 11.07
CA GLU A 235 -13.85 -7.64 11.00
C GLU A 235 -14.52 -6.52 11.83
N ASP A 236 -13.89 -6.17 12.94
CA ASP A 236 -14.40 -5.23 13.93
C ASP A 236 -13.76 -3.84 13.87
N ASP A 237 -12.56 -3.75 13.30
CA ASP A 237 -11.84 -2.49 13.18
C ASP A 237 -12.36 -1.60 12.03
N ILE A 238 -12.72 -0.36 12.33
CA ILE A 238 -13.30 0.55 11.33
C ILE A 238 -12.30 0.92 10.23
N PHE A 239 -11.00 0.99 10.57
CA PHE A 239 -9.95 1.45 9.67
C PHE A 239 -9.47 0.34 8.74
N LEU A 240 -9.25 -0.87 9.24
CA LEU A 240 -8.92 -2.01 8.39
C LEU A 240 -10.12 -2.40 7.52
N ASN A 241 -11.32 -2.47 8.09
CA ASN A 241 -12.50 -2.88 7.34
C ASN A 241 -12.79 -1.95 6.17
N GLY A 242 -12.79 -0.64 6.42
CA GLY A 242 -13.02 0.36 5.39
C GLY A 242 -11.90 0.42 4.35
N PHE A 243 -10.65 0.13 4.72
CA PHE A 243 -9.51 0.04 3.80
C PHE A 243 -9.70 -1.09 2.79
N PHE A 244 -9.91 -2.33 3.24
CA PHE A 244 -10.09 -3.47 2.33
C PHE A 244 -11.38 -3.40 1.52
N CYS A 245 -12.39 -2.68 2.02
CA CYS A 245 -13.62 -2.44 1.28
C CYS A 245 -13.55 -1.21 0.36
N GLY A 246 -12.41 -0.52 0.30
CA GLY A 246 -12.21 0.65 -0.55
C GLY A 246 -13.18 1.80 -0.27
N VAL A 247 -13.49 2.07 0.99
CA VAL A 247 -14.50 3.08 1.38
C VAL A 247 -13.95 4.51 1.34
N TYR A 248 -12.66 4.68 1.58
CA TYR A 248 -12.03 6.00 1.72
C TYR A 248 -10.62 6.04 1.15
N HIS A 249 -10.37 5.30 0.09
CA HIS A 249 -9.16 5.51 -0.70
C HIS A 249 -9.19 6.91 -1.31
N ARG A 250 -8.01 7.42 -1.67
CA ARG A 250 -7.87 8.62 -2.49
C ARG A 250 -8.67 8.48 -3.79
N ASP A 251 -9.25 9.58 -4.28
CA ASP A 251 -10.10 9.57 -5.48
C ASP A 251 -9.38 9.00 -6.71
N SER A 252 -8.09 9.31 -6.87
CA SER A 252 -7.27 8.79 -7.98
C SER A 252 -7.11 7.27 -7.93
N CYS A 253 -7.26 6.63 -6.76
CA CYS A 253 -7.10 5.18 -6.62
C CYS A 253 -8.24 4.40 -7.29
N TYR A 254 -9.44 4.96 -7.38
CA TYR A 254 -10.60 4.32 -8.04
C TYR A 254 -10.50 4.32 -9.58
N ARG A 255 -9.53 5.06 -10.13
CA ARG A 255 -9.21 5.12 -11.56
C ARG A 255 -7.70 4.96 -11.78
N CYS A 256 -7.05 4.21 -10.89
CA CYS A 256 -5.59 4.10 -10.85
C CYS A 256 -5.07 3.43 -12.13
N PRO A 257 -4.20 4.09 -12.92
CA PRO A 257 -3.64 3.47 -14.12
C PRO A 257 -2.61 2.38 -13.79
N PHE A 258 -2.10 2.33 -12.55
CA PHE A 258 -1.15 1.31 -12.09
C PHE A 258 -1.80 0.04 -11.55
N ALA A 259 -3.14 0.01 -11.43
CA ALA A 259 -3.88 -1.18 -11.03
C ALA A 259 -4.08 -2.10 -12.25
N GLN A 260 -2.96 -2.66 -12.71
CA GLN A 260 -2.86 -3.56 -13.86
C GLN A 260 -1.60 -4.44 -13.76
N LYS A 261 -1.52 -5.47 -14.61
CA LYS A 261 -0.42 -6.42 -14.64
C LYS A 261 0.87 -5.88 -15.27
N ASN A 262 0.77 -4.95 -16.23
CA ASN A 262 1.95 -4.31 -16.82
C ASN A 262 2.46 -3.22 -15.87
N ARG A 263 3.78 -3.10 -15.72
CA ARG A 263 4.40 -2.33 -14.64
C ARG A 263 5.30 -1.21 -15.15
N ALA A 264 5.55 -0.24 -14.28
CA ALA A 264 6.39 0.93 -14.53
C ALA A 264 7.59 1.03 -13.55
N SER A 265 7.80 0.01 -12.73
CA SER A 265 8.94 -0.16 -11.81
C SER A 265 9.93 -1.18 -12.38
N ASP A 266 11.06 -1.41 -11.71
CA ASP A 266 11.97 -2.52 -12.03
C ASP A 266 11.47 -3.83 -11.43
N ILE A 267 10.93 -3.77 -10.21
CA ILE A 267 10.41 -4.91 -9.47
C ILE A 267 9.05 -4.55 -8.87
N THR A 268 8.10 -5.48 -8.91
CA THR A 268 6.85 -5.40 -8.15
C THR A 268 6.78 -6.53 -7.14
N ILE A 269 6.44 -6.21 -5.89
CA ILE A 269 6.21 -7.20 -4.84
C ILE A 269 4.77 -7.19 -4.31
N GLY A 270 4.34 -8.26 -3.66
CA GLY A 270 3.04 -8.31 -3.00
C GLY A 270 2.83 -9.62 -2.25
N ASP A 271 1.66 -9.80 -1.67
CA ASP A 271 1.24 -11.11 -1.17
C ASP A 271 0.86 -12.00 -2.36
N PHE A 272 1.33 -13.25 -2.39
CA PHE A 272 0.93 -14.19 -3.43
C PHE A 272 -0.42 -14.84 -3.13
N TRP A 273 -1.47 -14.03 -3.09
CA TRP A 273 -2.83 -14.53 -2.90
C TRP A 273 -3.22 -15.51 -4.02
N GLY A 274 -3.88 -16.60 -3.66
CA GLY A 274 -4.36 -17.61 -4.61
C GLY A 274 -3.30 -18.60 -5.12
N LEU A 275 -2.05 -18.50 -4.67
CA LEU A 275 -0.99 -19.46 -4.99
C LEU A 275 -1.42 -20.89 -4.67
N GLY A 276 -1.15 -21.82 -5.60
CA GLY A 276 -1.43 -23.24 -5.38
C GLY A 276 -2.86 -23.67 -5.76
N LYS A 277 -3.78 -22.73 -6.07
CA LYS A 277 -5.17 -23.07 -6.40
C LYS A 277 -5.33 -23.78 -7.74
N ASN A 278 -4.57 -23.35 -8.75
CA ASN A 278 -4.68 -23.85 -10.13
C ASN A 278 -3.50 -24.72 -10.53
N VAL A 279 -2.30 -24.35 -10.09
CA VAL A 279 -1.09 -25.14 -10.26
C VAL A 279 -0.56 -25.41 -8.86
N ALA A 280 -0.36 -26.68 -8.52
CA ALA A 280 0.07 -27.07 -7.18
C ALA A 280 1.34 -26.32 -6.74
N PHE A 281 1.42 -26.02 -5.45
CA PHE A 281 2.55 -25.38 -4.83
C PHE A 281 2.92 -26.20 -3.59
N GLN A 282 4.05 -26.91 -3.66
CA GLN A 282 4.41 -27.97 -2.71
C GLN A 282 5.28 -27.47 -1.54
N HIS A 283 4.98 -26.26 -1.06
CA HIS A 283 5.73 -25.62 0.02
C HIS A 283 4.81 -25.04 1.09
N ASP A 284 5.33 -24.91 2.31
CA ASP A 284 4.61 -24.29 3.41
C ASP A 284 4.42 -22.78 3.20
N GLN A 285 3.18 -22.34 3.37
CA GLN A 285 2.70 -20.98 3.16
C GLN A 285 2.37 -20.26 4.48
N ALA A 286 2.48 -20.93 5.64
CA ALA A 286 2.05 -20.39 6.93
C ALA A 286 2.72 -19.05 7.30
N ASP A 287 4.02 -18.91 7.02
CA ASP A 287 4.79 -17.69 7.25
C ASP A 287 4.74 -16.71 6.05
N GLY A 288 3.79 -16.88 5.14
CA GLY A 288 3.59 -16.03 3.97
C GLY A 288 4.53 -16.33 2.81
N VAL A 289 4.08 -15.98 1.60
CA VAL A 289 4.82 -16.11 0.35
C VAL A 289 4.66 -14.80 -0.43
N SER A 290 5.79 -14.22 -0.83
CA SER A 290 5.78 -13.01 -1.66
C SER A 290 5.54 -13.39 -3.12
N LEU A 291 4.68 -12.62 -3.77
CA LEU A 291 4.75 -12.42 -5.21
C LEU A 291 5.94 -11.51 -5.49
N ILE A 292 6.84 -11.93 -6.38
CA ILE A 292 8.01 -11.14 -6.80
C ILE A 292 8.03 -11.11 -8.33
N MET A 293 7.80 -9.95 -8.92
CA MET A 293 7.67 -9.77 -10.36
C MET A 293 8.82 -8.90 -10.86
N ALA A 294 9.60 -9.44 -11.80
CA ALA A 294 10.67 -8.73 -12.49
C ALA A 294 10.10 -8.04 -13.74
N ASN A 295 10.15 -6.71 -13.77
CA ASN A 295 9.53 -5.90 -14.82
C ASN A 295 10.51 -5.39 -15.86
N THR A 296 11.78 -5.29 -15.48
CA THR A 296 12.90 -4.89 -16.34
C THR A 296 14.03 -5.91 -16.20
N THR A 297 14.95 -5.92 -17.16
CA THR A 297 16.18 -6.74 -17.08
C THR A 297 16.99 -6.35 -15.85
N LYS A 298 17.11 -5.06 -15.54
CA LYS A 298 17.72 -4.55 -14.30
C LYS A 298 17.06 -5.13 -13.05
N GLY A 299 15.72 -5.14 -13.00
CA GLY A 299 14.96 -5.74 -11.90
C GLY A 299 15.21 -7.23 -11.75
N LEU A 300 15.24 -7.98 -12.86
CA LEU A 300 15.55 -9.41 -12.86
C LEU A 300 16.97 -9.66 -12.33
N SER A 301 17.98 -8.96 -12.84
CA SER A 301 19.36 -9.08 -12.38
C SER A 301 19.50 -8.75 -10.89
N TYR A 302 18.75 -7.76 -10.38
CA TYR A 302 18.77 -7.44 -8.96
C TYR A 302 18.15 -8.55 -8.10
N ILE A 303 17.03 -9.14 -8.52
CA ILE A 303 16.41 -10.30 -7.86
C ILE A 303 17.37 -11.50 -7.84
N GLU A 304 17.98 -11.82 -8.98
CA GLU A 304 18.95 -12.92 -9.10
C GLU A 304 20.18 -12.69 -8.22
N SER A 305 20.62 -11.43 -8.05
CA SER A 305 21.70 -11.09 -7.11
C SER A 305 21.38 -11.32 -5.62
N CYS A 306 20.11 -11.63 -5.32
CA CYS A 306 19.61 -11.96 -3.98
C CYS A 306 19.25 -13.46 -3.83
N ALA A 307 19.52 -14.30 -4.83
CA ALA A 307 19.11 -15.71 -4.84
C ALA A 307 19.75 -16.55 -3.71
N ASP A 308 20.89 -16.11 -3.14
CA ASP A 308 21.50 -16.72 -1.96
C ASP A 308 20.68 -16.52 -0.67
N ARG A 309 19.70 -15.61 -0.70
CA ARG A 309 18.85 -15.23 0.45
C ARG A 309 17.37 -15.36 0.17
N LEU A 310 16.98 -15.72 -1.04
CA LEU A 310 15.60 -15.91 -1.45
C LEU A 310 15.41 -17.33 -1.95
N PHE A 311 14.40 -18.01 -1.41
CA PHE A 311 13.77 -19.05 -2.19
C PHE A 311 12.99 -18.39 -3.32
N LEU A 312 13.12 -18.92 -4.54
CA LEU A 312 12.41 -18.45 -5.73
C LEU A 312 11.91 -19.66 -6.53
N GLU A 313 10.60 -19.76 -6.71
CA GLU A 313 9.96 -20.68 -7.65
C GLU A 313 9.26 -19.86 -8.73
N GLN A 314 9.61 -20.08 -10.00
CA GLN A 314 8.98 -19.35 -11.10
C GLN A 314 7.51 -19.75 -11.24
N ARG A 315 6.63 -18.76 -11.35
CA ARG A 315 5.17 -18.91 -11.54
C ARG A 315 4.69 -18.05 -12.72
N SER A 316 3.44 -18.25 -13.15
CA SER A 316 2.85 -17.43 -14.21
C SER A 316 2.28 -16.12 -13.68
N VAL A 317 2.22 -15.11 -14.55
CA VAL A 317 1.58 -13.82 -14.25
C VAL A 317 0.07 -14.02 -14.09
N GLU A 318 -0.51 -14.93 -14.89
CA GLU A 318 -1.92 -15.26 -14.89
C GLU A 318 -2.38 -15.80 -13.54
N GLU A 319 -1.59 -16.67 -12.90
CA GLU A 319 -1.89 -17.20 -11.56
C GLU A 319 -1.94 -16.06 -10.53
N ALA A 320 -0.96 -15.17 -10.55
CA ALA A 320 -0.91 -13.99 -9.68
C ALA A 320 -2.12 -13.07 -9.89
N VAL A 321 -2.51 -12.82 -11.14
CA VAL A 321 -3.64 -11.97 -11.53
C VAL A 321 -4.98 -12.52 -11.02
N GLN A 322 -5.16 -13.85 -11.06
CA GLN A 322 -6.38 -14.51 -10.57
C GLN A 322 -6.58 -14.36 -9.06
N GLY A 323 -5.48 -14.29 -8.29
CA GLY A 323 -5.53 -14.08 -6.85
C GLY A 323 -5.48 -12.62 -6.40
N ASN A 324 -4.95 -11.72 -7.23
CA ASN A 324 -4.76 -10.30 -6.91
C ASN A 324 -5.57 -9.41 -7.85
N SER A 325 -6.76 -8.98 -7.42
CA SER A 325 -7.66 -8.15 -8.24
C SER A 325 -7.03 -6.83 -8.72
N GLN A 326 -6.07 -6.28 -7.97
CA GLN A 326 -5.36 -5.03 -8.31
C GLN A 326 -4.37 -5.18 -9.47
N LEU A 327 -4.07 -6.41 -9.90
CA LEU A 327 -3.36 -6.66 -11.16
C LEU A 327 -4.30 -6.68 -12.37
N SER A 328 -5.61 -6.63 -12.15
CA SER A 328 -6.63 -6.58 -13.21
C SER A 328 -7.34 -5.23 -13.32
N GLY A 329 -7.44 -4.47 -12.23
CA GLY A 329 -8.11 -3.18 -12.23
C GLY A 329 -8.16 -2.51 -10.86
N PRO A 330 -8.49 -1.21 -10.80
CA PRO A 330 -8.68 -0.51 -9.54
C PRO A 330 -9.96 -1.01 -8.84
N VAL A 331 -10.02 -0.75 -7.53
CA VAL A 331 -11.26 -0.95 -6.76
C VAL A 331 -12.36 -0.04 -7.35
N PRO A 332 -13.58 -0.54 -7.63
CA PRO A 332 -14.65 0.29 -8.17
C PRO A 332 -15.21 1.25 -7.12
N VAL A 333 -15.76 2.38 -7.58
CA VAL A 333 -16.45 3.34 -6.70
C VAL A 333 -17.73 2.70 -6.17
N SER A 334 -17.80 2.48 -4.86
CA SER A 334 -18.97 1.88 -4.19
C SER A 334 -19.96 2.93 -3.67
N LYS A 335 -21.22 2.53 -3.41
CA LYS A 335 -22.20 3.36 -2.69
C LYS A 335 -21.69 3.76 -1.30
N ALA A 336 -20.88 2.90 -0.67
CA ALA A 336 -20.25 3.19 0.61
C ALA A 336 -19.23 4.33 0.49
N ARG A 337 -18.41 4.35 -0.58
CA ARG A 337 -17.48 5.45 -0.87
C ARG A 337 -18.21 6.78 -1.04
N ILE A 338 -19.27 6.81 -1.84
CA ILE A 338 -20.07 8.03 -2.06
C ILE A 338 -20.65 8.53 -0.73
N ALA A 339 -21.23 7.63 0.07
CA ALA A 339 -21.77 7.96 1.38
C ALA A 339 -20.69 8.46 2.35
N PHE A 340 -19.49 7.87 2.34
CA PHE A 340 -18.37 8.32 3.16
C PHE A 340 -17.97 9.75 2.78
N LYS A 341 -17.72 10.03 1.49
CA LYS A 341 -17.28 11.36 1.01
C LYS A 341 -18.27 12.46 1.39
N ASN A 342 -19.57 12.19 1.31
CA ASN A 342 -20.63 13.13 1.69
C ASN A 342 -20.74 13.36 3.21
N ASN A 343 -20.46 12.34 4.02
CA ASN A 343 -20.52 12.45 5.48
C ASN A 343 -19.25 13.03 6.10
N TYR A 344 -18.07 12.76 5.52
CA TYR A 344 -16.77 13.12 6.10
C TYR A 344 -16.68 14.61 6.39
N LYS A 345 -17.08 15.46 5.43
CA LYS A 345 -17.12 16.92 5.56
C LYS A 345 -17.92 17.43 6.77
N LYS A 346 -18.91 16.67 7.21
CA LYS A 346 -19.86 17.06 8.29
C LYS A 346 -19.58 16.36 9.61
N LYS A 347 -18.97 15.17 9.58
CA LYS A 347 -18.95 14.24 10.72
C LYS A 347 -17.55 13.73 11.09
N GLY A 348 -16.52 14.04 10.29
CA GLY A 348 -15.19 13.47 10.44
C GLY A 348 -15.12 11.99 10.03
N PHE A 349 -13.95 11.39 10.18
CA PHE A 349 -13.62 10.04 9.74
C PHE A 349 -14.46 8.98 10.47
N VAL A 350 -14.39 8.95 11.80
CA VAL A 350 -14.92 7.85 12.61
C VAL A 350 -16.42 7.66 12.39
N ARG A 351 -17.21 8.73 12.51
CA ARG A 351 -18.67 8.65 12.29
C ARG A 351 -19.02 8.26 10.86
N SER A 352 -18.24 8.72 9.87
CA SER A 352 -18.46 8.41 8.45
C SER A 352 -18.14 6.96 8.13
N ALA A 353 -17.04 6.42 8.65
CA ALA A 353 -16.63 5.03 8.49
C ALA A 353 -17.55 4.06 9.27
N GLN A 354 -17.94 4.41 10.51
CA GLN A 354 -18.83 3.60 11.34
C GLN A 354 -20.22 3.41 10.70
N CYS A 355 -20.75 4.44 10.03
CA CYS A 355 -22.01 4.32 9.30
C CYS A 355 -21.97 3.19 8.25
N TYR A 356 -20.82 3.00 7.61
CA TYR A 356 -20.61 1.89 6.69
C TYR A 356 -20.53 0.55 7.43
N LEU A 357 -19.66 0.45 8.45
CA LEU A 357 -19.44 -0.80 9.17
C LEU A 357 -20.75 -1.33 9.80
N ASN A 358 -21.55 -0.45 10.41
CA ASN A 358 -22.85 -0.81 10.99
C ASN A 358 -23.83 -1.34 9.94
N ARG A 359 -23.88 -0.73 8.75
CA ARG A 359 -24.72 -1.21 7.64
C ARG A 359 -24.27 -2.58 7.15
N LYS A 360 -22.96 -2.79 7.02
CA LYS A 360 -22.37 -4.08 6.65
C LYS A 360 -22.72 -5.16 7.67
N LYS A 361 -22.50 -4.90 8.96
CA LYS A 361 -22.86 -5.84 10.05
C LYS A 361 -24.35 -6.20 10.03
N ARG A 362 -25.24 -5.22 9.85
CA ARG A 362 -26.69 -5.46 9.71
C ARG A 362 -27.05 -6.30 8.48
N ALA A 363 -26.40 -6.05 7.34
CA ALA A 363 -26.62 -6.82 6.12
C ALA A 363 -26.16 -8.28 6.27
N ASN A 364 -24.99 -8.50 6.87
CA ASN A 364 -24.47 -9.85 7.16
C ASN A 364 -25.40 -10.60 8.10
N ALA A 365 -25.81 -9.99 9.22
CA ALA A 365 -26.75 -10.60 10.16
C ALA A 365 -28.09 -10.98 9.49
N ARG A 366 -28.58 -10.18 8.54
CA ARG A 366 -29.76 -10.52 7.74
C ARG A 366 -29.51 -11.71 6.82
N SER A 367 -28.37 -11.77 6.14
CA SER A 367 -27.97 -12.89 5.27
C SER A 367 -27.83 -14.20 6.04
N ASP A 368 -27.23 -14.15 7.23
CA ASP A 368 -27.05 -15.31 8.09
C ASP A 368 -28.38 -15.85 8.59
N ARG A 369 -29.31 -14.97 8.98
CA ARG A 369 -30.69 -15.34 9.33
C ARG A 369 -31.41 -16.01 8.15
N ILE A 370 -31.32 -15.44 6.94
CA ILE A 370 -31.92 -16.04 5.73
C ILE A 370 -31.32 -17.42 5.45
N SER A 371 -30.00 -17.57 5.58
CA SER A 371 -29.31 -18.84 5.37
C SER A 371 -29.70 -19.89 6.41
N ALA A 372 -29.86 -19.48 7.68
CA ALA A 372 -30.35 -20.35 8.74
C ALA A 372 -31.79 -20.81 8.48
N VAL A 373 -32.69 -19.91 8.06
CA VAL A 373 -34.07 -20.25 7.67
C VAL A 373 -34.09 -21.21 6.49
N LYS A 374 -33.27 -21.01 5.46
CA LYS A 374 -33.15 -21.94 4.32
C LYS A 374 -32.70 -23.33 4.76
N ARG A 375 -31.72 -23.42 5.67
CA ARG A 375 -31.27 -24.70 6.23
C ARG A 375 -32.37 -25.39 7.02
N PHE A 376 -33.13 -24.63 7.82
CA PHE A 376 -34.26 -25.16 8.59
C PHE A 376 -35.37 -25.70 7.67
N ILE A 377 -35.78 -24.94 6.65
CA ILE A 377 -36.78 -25.40 5.67
C ILE A 377 -36.31 -26.68 4.96
N LYS A 378 -35.04 -26.72 4.50
CA LYS A 378 -34.47 -27.92 3.87
C LYS A 378 -34.49 -29.13 4.80
N HIS A 379 -34.20 -28.92 6.08
CA HIS A 379 -34.26 -29.97 7.10
C HIS A 379 -35.70 -30.48 7.31
N CYS A 380 -36.67 -29.59 7.46
CA CYS A 380 -38.08 -29.98 7.60
C CYS A 380 -38.62 -30.74 6.38
N LEU A 381 -38.27 -30.32 5.16
CA LEU A 381 -38.65 -31.03 3.93
C LEU A 381 -38.03 -32.44 3.86
N SER A 382 -36.77 -32.60 4.30
CA SER A 382 -36.12 -33.92 4.35
C SER A 382 -36.69 -34.87 5.40
N ILE A 383 -37.36 -34.34 6.44
CA ILE A 383 -38.08 -35.14 7.44
C ILE A 383 -39.45 -35.54 6.88
N GLY A 384 -40.13 -34.63 6.17
CA GLY A 384 -41.42 -34.91 5.52
C GLY A 384 -41.31 -36.06 4.50
N GLU A 385 -40.26 -36.12 3.69
CA GLU A 385 -40.03 -37.21 2.73
C GLU A 385 -39.76 -38.57 3.40
N LYS A 386 -39.26 -38.59 4.65
CA LYS A 386 -39.04 -39.83 5.42
C LYS A 386 -40.26 -40.33 6.17
N THR A 387 -41.34 -39.56 6.22
CA THR A 387 -42.57 -39.92 6.97
C THR A 387 -43.68 -40.46 6.05
N PHE A 388 -43.42 -40.55 4.73
CA PHE A 388 -44.34 -41.08 3.71
C PHE A 388 -43.80 -42.34 3.01
N LEU A 389 -42.82 -43.03 3.60
CA LEU A 389 -42.32 -44.34 3.16
C LEU A 389 -42.64 -45.43 4.18
#